data_AF-A0A6H5JP47-F1
#
_entry.id   AF-A0A6H5JP47-F1
#
_cell.length_a   1.000
_cell.length_b   1.000
_cell.length_c   1.000
_cell.angle_alpha   90.00
_cell.angle_beta   90.00
_cell.angle_gamma   90.00
#
_symmetry.space_group_name_H-M   'P 1'
#
loop_
_entity.id
_entity.type
_entity.pdbx_description
1 polymer ?
#
loop_
_entity_poly.entity_id
_entity_poly.type
_entity_poly.pdbx_seq_one_letter_code
_entity_poly.pdbx_strand_id
1 'polypeptide(L)' 'MQDARDLYAKIKDSLDKEQWNPEDNEEYEDGEGNVLNRRTYEDLARQGLM' A
#
# COMPACT_ATOMS: atom_id res chain seq x y z
N MET A 1 -26.55 1.89 -23.09
CA MET A 1 -25.12 2.01 -23.45
C MET A 1 -24.31 2.80 -22.42
N GLN A 2 -24.91 3.73 -21.68
CA GLN A 2 -24.22 4.53 -20.66
C GLN A 2 -23.84 3.69 -19.42
N ASP A 3 -24.77 2.89 -18.88
CA ASP A 3 -24.54 2.08 -17.68
C ASP A 3 -23.33 1.12 -17.76
N ALA A 4 -23.09 0.52 -18.93
CA ALA A 4 -21.97 -0.40 -19.11
C ALA A 4 -20.61 0.31 -19.03
N ARG A 5 -20.54 1.59 -19.45
CA ARG A 5 -19.32 2.40 -19.35
C ARG A 5 -19.08 2.83 -17.91
N ASP A 6 -20.14 3.21 -17.20
CA ASP A 6 -20.06 3.60 -15.79
C ASP A 6 -19.68 2.42 -14.90
N LEU A 7 -20.20 1.23 -15.20
CA LEU A 7 -19.81 -0.01 -14.53
C LEU A 7 -18.33 -0.34 -14.76
N TYR A 8 -17.86 -0.23 -16.01
CA TYR A 8 -16.45 -0.45 -16.34
C TYR A 8 -15.53 0.54 -15.61
N ALA A 9 -15.90 1.81 -15.54
CA ALA A 9 -15.12 2.82 -14.81
C ALA A 9 -15.01 2.49 -13.31
N LYS A 10 -16.11 2.04 -12.68
CA LYS A 10 -16.10 1.59 -11.27
C LYS A 10 -15.21 0.37 -11.07
N ILE A 11 -15.34 -0.65 -11.91
CA ILE A 11 -14.52 -1.87 -11.81
C ILE A 11 -13.04 -1.53 -12.00
N LYS A 12 -12.71 -0.64 -12.93
CA LYS A 12 -11.34 -0.19 -13.17
C LYS A 12 -10.76 0.53 -11.95
N ASP A 13 -11.50 1.47 -11.35
CA ASP A 13 -11.07 2.19 -10.15
C ASP A 13 -10.87 1.26 -8.95
N SER A 14 -11.75 0.26 -8.79
CA SER A 14 -11.58 -0.77 -7.76
C SER A 14 -10.33 -1.62 -7.99
N LEU A 15 -10.07 -2.05 -9.23
CA LEU A 15 -8.87 -2.83 -9.57
C LEU A 15 -7.58 -2.02 -9.41
N ASP A 16 -7.60 -0.73 -9.75
CA ASP A 16 -6.44 0.17 -9.60
C ASP A 16 -6.09 0.34 -8.11
N LYS A 17 -7.10 0.42 -7.24
CA LYS A 17 -6.91 0.44 -5.78
C LYS A 17 -6.46 -0.88 -5.19
N GLU A 18 -6.83 -1.99 -5.82
CA GLU A 18 -6.44 -3.35 -5.41
C GLU A 18 -5.08 -3.75 -5.99
N GLN A 19 -4.52 -2.93 -6.89
CA GLN A 19 -3.20 -3.14 -7.46
C GLN A 19 -2.16 -2.88 -6.38
N TRP A 20 -1.40 -3.92 -6.03
CA TRP A 20 -0.32 -3.84 -5.05
C TRP A 20 0.65 -2.72 -5.42
N ASN A 21 0.71 -1.69 -4.56
CA ASN A 21 1.66 -0.59 -4.66
C ASN A 21 2.82 -0.86 -3.69
N PRO A 22 4.07 -1.09 -4.16
CA PRO A 22 5.23 -1.28 -3.28
C PRO A 22 5.47 -0.11 -2.32
N GLU A 23 5.03 1.11 -2.63
CA GLU A 23 5.22 2.23 -1.70
C GLU A 23 4.30 2.14 -0.47
N ASP A 24 3.09 1.60 -0.63
CA ASP A 24 2.06 1.50 0.41
C ASP A 24 1.96 0.10 1.04
N ASN A 25 2.26 -0.95 0.28
CA ASN A 25 2.01 -2.35 0.65
C ASN A 25 3.30 -3.12 0.97
N GLU A 26 4.47 -2.48 0.87
CA GLU A 26 5.74 -3.09 1.29
C GLU A 26 5.87 -3.00 2.80
N GLU A 27 5.85 -4.17 3.42
CA GLU A 27 6.01 -4.38 4.86
C GLU A 27 7.41 -4.94 5.15
N TYR A 28 8.09 -4.31 6.09
CA TYR A 28 9.44 -4.65 6.55
C TYR A 28 9.34 -5.34 7.91
N GLU A 29 10.02 -6.46 8.07
CA GLU A 29 10.16 -7.13 9.36
C GLU A 29 11.42 -6.63 10.07
N ASP A 30 11.28 -6.19 11.32
CA ASP A 30 12.44 -5.86 12.16
C ASP A 30 13.09 -7.13 12.76
N GLY A 31 14.23 -6.97 13.44
CA GLY A 31 14.95 -8.11 14.04
C GLY A 31 14.21 -8.81 15.18
N GLU A 32 13.10 -8.24 15.66
CA GLU A 32 12.24 -8.79 16.73
C GLU A 32 10.96 -9.45 16.16
N GLY A 33 10.74 -9.39 14.85
CA GLY A 33 9.58 -9.98 14.16
C GLY A 33 8.38 -9.04 14.07
N ASN A 34 8.54 -7.74 14.30
CA ASN A 34 7.47 -6.77 14.10
C ASN A 34 7.38 -6.37 12.63
N VAL A 35 6.15 -6.32 12.12
CA VAL A 35 5.84 -5.93 10.74
C VAL A 35 5.56 -4.43 10.69
N LEU A 36 6.37 -3.70 9.93
CA LEU A 36 6.35 -2.25 9.81
C LEU A 36 6.07 -1.85 8.36
N ASN A 37 5.13 -0.94 8.13
CA ASN A 37 5.04 -0.29 6.83
C ASN A 37 6.31 0.55 6.57
N ARG A 38 6.64 0.74 5.29
CA ARG A 38 7.83 1.52 4.85
C ARG A 38 7.99 2.86 5.57
N ARG A 39 6.89 3.61 5.74
CA ARG A 39 6.91 4.91 6.40
C ARG A 39 7.35 4.82 7.86
N THR A 40 6.79 3.86 8.60
CA THR A 40 7.14 3.63 10.00
C THR A 40 8.59 3.18 10.12
N TYR A 41 9.07 2.33 9.20
CA TYR A 41 10.47 1.93 9.13
C TYR A 41 11.40 3.14 8.93
N GLU A 42 11.12 3.99 7.94
CA GLU A 42 11.92 5.19 7.66
C GLU A 42 11.87 6.22 8.80
N ASP A 43 10.71 6.39 9.44
CA ASP A 43 10.55 7.30 10.59
C ASP A 43 11.29 6.76 11.83
N LEU A 44 11.32 5.45 12.07
CA LEU A 44 12.10 4.83 13.16
C LEU A 44 13.61 4.95 12.91
N ALA A 45 14.06 4.70 11.68
CA ALA A 45 15.47 4.88 11.28
C ALA A 45 15.91 6.34 11.44
N ARG A 46 15.06 7.31 11.07
CA ARG A 46 15.36 8.74 11.25
C ARG A 46 15.45 9.16 12.72
N GLN A 47 14.68 8.51 13.60
CA GLN A 47 14.73 8.75 15.05
C GLN A 47 15.92 8.05 15.74
N GLY A 48 16.64 7.17 15.03
CA GLY A 48 17.73 6.37 15.61
C GLY A 48 17.23 5.26 16.54
N LEU A 49 16.01 4.77 16.31
CA LEU A 49 15.35 3.73 17.10
C LEU A 49 15.35 2.35 16.41
N MET A 50 16.12 2.22 15.32
CA MET A 50 16.43 0.96 14.61
C MET A 50 17.80 0.43 15.04
#